data_AF-A0A0L8FVL6-F1
#
_entry.id   AF-A0A0L8FVL6-F1
#
_cell.length_a   1.000
_cell.length_b   1.000
_cell.length_c   1.000
_cell.angle_alpha   90.00
_cell.angle_beta   90.00
_cell.angle_gamma   90.00
#
_symmetry.space_group_name_H-M   'P 1'
#
loop_
_entity.id
_entity.type
_entity.pdbx_description
1 polymer ?
#
loop_
_entity_poly.entity_id
_entity_poly.type
_entity_poly.pdbx_seq_one_letter_code
_entity_poly.pdbx_strand_id
1 'polypeptide(L)'
;MAAAAAAAGASVSRSGLYEVYFRQQWCLVYVSLTEESLVLTLDENPDASSIANGVSNGVSDINEKDISSGAPLMLRNVCGGPSNLPDGITGQKRIVRVIKEEANGLGISIKGGKENKMPILISKIFKSMAADKTEKLYVGDAIISVNGEDLRDATHDEAVKALKKAGKEVTLEVKYLREVTPYFKKNSALSEIGWGPQEIKDDSKSNWTESKPIPLKLCYICRNHEMSDPEKLTIELHSPDTKSSCILRFPDVVTAQDWFNAIYSNIVLLTALTIIEANQIMSTAPNQRELKHMGWLSEQLLNDQGTPTWKPVFVALTDQDMLLYDTAPWSKEEWATPFQSHSLLATRLVHSGRQYNPTTDSDILTFGTRSGTRQGIDTHIFRVETQRDLASWSRALVQGAHGAAVLVKEVICAATWSRQETKLLIHYENGLTLLKDDELSQNHIFWQYPFEKLRMTADDGHRLLWLDFGEGEHELDLRTCPKPIVFVLHTFLSAKVSRLGLLA
;
A
#
# COMPACT_ATOMS: atom_id res chain seq x y z
N MET A 1 -21.33 -17.07 6.72
CA MET A 1 -22.29 -16.50 5.73
C MET A 1 -23.32 -15.56 6.37
N ALA A 2 -22.95 -14.72 7.36
CA ALA A 2 -23.85 -13.72 7.94
C ALA A 2 -23.07 -12.52 8.56
N ALA A 3 -22.12 -11.97 7.80
CA ALA A 3 -21.38 -10.77 8.22
C ALA A 3 -21.04 -9.83 7.04
N ALA A 4 -21.81 -9.90 5.94
CA ALA A 4 -21.57 -9.13 4.72
C ALA A 4 -22.71 -8.15 4.36
N ALA A 5 -23.59 -7.79 5.32
CA ALA A 5 -24.82 -7.05 5.03
C ALA A 5 -24.94 -5.68 5.73
N ALA A 6 -23.82 -5.00 6.05
CA ALA A 6 -23.90 -3.71 6.75
C ALA A 6 -22.90 -2.62 6.26
N ALA A 7 -22.56 -2.62 4.96
CA ALA A 7 -21.79 -1.50 4.38
C ALA A 7 -22.08 -1.32 2.88
N ALA A 8 -23.34 -1.10 2.52
CA ALA A 8 -23.70 -0.48 1.24
C ALA A 8 -23.98 1.00 1.48
N GLY A 9 -22.94 1.75 1.89
CA GLY A 9 -22.94 3.21 1.86
C GLY A 9 -22.36 3.65 0.52
N ALA A 10 -23.08 4.53 -0.20
CA ALA A 10 -22.62 5.11 -1.46
C ALA A 10 -21.14 5.53 -1.37
N SER A 11 -20.31 5.05 -2.29
CA SER A 11 -18.89 5.42 -2.35
C SER A 11 -18.77 6.92 -2.64
N VAL A 12 -18.51 7.70 -1.59
CA VAL A 12 -18.20 9.11 -1.73
C VAL A 12 -16.82 9.19 -2.33
N SER A 13 -16.73 9.49 -3.63
CA SER A 13 -15.47 9.90 -4.26
C SER A 13 -14.90 11.06 -3.43
N ARG A 14 -13.78 10.80 -2.74
CA ARG A 14 -13.14 11.77 -1.84
C ARG A 14 -11.97 12.37 -2.61
N SER A 15 -11.90 13.69 -2.67
CA SER A 15 -10.79 14.37 -3.33
C SER A 15 -10.44 15.69 -2.66
N GLY A 16 -9.22 16.17 -2.88
CA GLY A 16 -8.74 17.45 -2.36
C GLY A 16 -7.26 17.68 -2.67
N LEU A 17 -6.79 18.89 -2.36
CA LEU A 17 -5.37 19.25 -2.46
C LEU A 17 -4.67 18.94 -1.14
N TYR A 18 -3.61 18.14 -1.20
CA TYR A 18 -2.82 17.74 -0.03
C TYR A 18 -1.33 17.70 -0.37
N GLU A 19 -0.50 17.65 0.66
CA GLU A 19 0.95 17.55 0.47
C GLU A 19 1.35 16.07 0.33
N VAL A 20 2.19 15.77 -0.66
CA VAL A 20 2.82 14.45 -0.83
C VAL A 20 4.34 14.65 -0.77
N TYR A 21 5.03 13.75 -0.09
CA TYR A 21 6.48 13.81 0.06
C TYR A 21 7.19 13.21 -1.15
N PHE A 22 8.01 14.01 -1.84
CA PHE A 22 8.85 13.61 -2.97
C PHE A 22 10.26 14.20 -2.84
N ARG A 23 11.32 13.43 -3.12
CA ARG A 23 12.72 13.92 -3.12
C ARG A 23 13.09 14.79 -1.91
N GLN A 24 12.63 14.41 -0.72
CA GLN A 24 12.83 15.17 0.52
C GLN A 24 12.12 16.54 0.59
N GLN A 25 11.06 16.73 -0.20
CA GLN A 25 10.26 17.95 -0.25
C GLN A 25 8.76 17.62 -0.26
N TRP A 26 7.96 18.49 0.34
CA TRP A 26 6.50 18.42 0.27
C TRP A 26 6.02 19.14 -0.97
N CYS A 27 5.25 18.44 -1.81
CA CYS A 27 4.63 19.01 -3.01
C CYS A 27 3.11 18.97 -2.86
N LEU A 28 2.44 20.05 -3.25
CA LEU A 28 0.97 20.08 -3.28
C LEU A 28 0.47 19.28 -4.50
N VAL A 29 -0.40 18.30 -4.25
CA VAL A 29 -0.94 17.39 -5.25
C VAL A 29 -2.45 17.29 -5.07
N TYR A 30 -3.19 17.21 -6.17
CA TYR A 30 -4.60 16.86 -6.12
C TYR A 30 -4.73 15.35 -5.94
N VAL A 31 -5.27 14.93 -4.80
CA VAL A 31 -5.46 13.54 -4.42
C VAL A 31 -6.93 13.18 -4.59
N SER A 32 -7.23 12.08 -5.27
CA SER A 32 -8.57 11.51 -5.33
C SER A 32 -8.56 10.03 -4.97
N LEU A 33 -9.53 9.61 -4.17
CA LEU A 33 -9.71 8.23 -3.75
C LEU A 33 -10.85 7.59 -4.55
N THR A 34 -10.51 6.50 -5.22
CA THR A 34 -11.45 5.58 -5.85
C THR A 34 -11.53 4.28 -5.03
N GLU A 35 -12.44 3.38 -5.39
CA GLU A 35 -12.59 2.08 -4.71
C GLU A 35 -11.33 1.22 -4.80
N GLU A 36 -10.59 1.29 -5.92
CA GLU A 36 -9.44 0.44 -6.20
C GLU A 36 -8.08 1.15 -6.12
N SER A 37 -8.06 2.49 -6.22
CA SER A 37 -6.82 3.26 -6.33
C SER A 37 -6.89 4.65 -5.69
N LEU A 38 -5.74 5.14 -5.22
CA LEU A 38 -5.51 6.53 -4.87
C LEU A 38 -4.82 7.22 -6.05
N VAL A 39 -5.45 8.23 -6.65
CA VAL A 39 -4.90 8.94 -7.81
C VAL A 39 -4.30 10.26 -7.37
N LEU A 40 -3.01 10.43 -7.68
CA LEU A 40 -2.25 11.65 -7.44
C LEU A 40 -2.15 12.44 -8.74
N THR A 41 -2.58 13.69 -8.77
CA THR A 41 -2.53 14.55 -9.96
C THR A 41 -1.75 15.83 -9.68
N LEU A 42 -0.68 16.06 -10.44
CA LEU A 42 0.05 17.34 -10.44
C LEU A 42 -0.56 18.28 -11.48
N ASP A 43 -0.82 19.53 -11.08
CA ASP A 43 -1.11 20.62 -12.00
C ASP A 43 0.19 21.43 -12.19
N GLU A 44 0.79 21.38 -13.38
CA GLU A 44 2.05 22.08 -13.69
C GLU A 44 1.89 23.60 -13.92
N ASN A 45 0.91 24.25 -13.26
CA ASN A 45 0.78 25.72 -13.32
C ASN A 45 0.95 26.40 -11.96
N PRO A 46 2.17 26.45 -11.41
CA PRO A 46 2.46 27.14 -10.14
C PRO A 46 2.32 28.67 -10.21
N ASP A 47 2.04 29.27 -11.38
CA ASP A 47 1.87 30.72 -11.53
C ASP A 47 0.39 31.20 -11.54
N ALA A 48 -0.60 30.29 -11.44
CA ALA A 48 -2.02 30.65 -11.45
C ALA A 48 -2.63 30.93 -10.05
N SER A 49 -1.92 30.60 -8.96
CA SER A 49 -2.44 30.69 -7.58
C SER A 49 -2.05 31.99 -6.84
N SER A 50 -1.71 33.06 -7.54
CA SER A 50 -1.36 34.36 -6.93
C SER A 50 -2.36 35.51 -7.16
N ILE A 51 -3.58 35.23 -7.66
CA ILE A 51 -4.64 36.25 -7.77
C ILE A 51 -5.94 35.74 -7.15
N ALA A 52 -5.95 35.54 -5.84
CA ALA A 52 -7.18 35.44 -5.05
C ALA A 52 -6.93 35.89 -3.60
N ASN A 53 -6.49 37.14 -3.42
CA ASN A 53 -6.60 37.83 -2.15
C ASN A 53 -7.09 39.26 -2.41
N GLY A 54 -8.39 39.45 -2.26
CA GLY A 54 -9.09 40.71 -2.50
C GLY A 54 -10.38 40.77 -1.70
N VAL A 55 -10.21 40.95 -0.38
CA VAL A 55 -11.05 41.72 0.56
C VAL A 55 -12.56 41.71 0.33
N SER A 56 -13.25 41.07 1.26
CA SER A 56 -14.67 41.23 1.58
C SER A 56 -15.03 42.67 1.94
N ASN A 57 -16.12 43.20 1.39
CA ASN A 57 -17.08 44.04 2.10
C ASN A 57 -18.42 44.02 1.33
N GLY A 58 -19.49 43.64 2.03
CA GLY A 58 -20.83 43.46 1.45
C GLY A 58 -21.63 44.75 1.30
N VAL A 59 -22.78 44.63 0.65
CA VAL A 59 -24.14 44.87 1.18
C VAL A 59 -25.16 44.69 0.03
N SER A 60 -26.37 44.34 0.44
CA SER A 60 -27.59 43.88 -0.24
C SER A 60 -28.11 44.70 -1.42
N ASP A 61 -28.88 44.05 -2.32
CA ASP A 61 -30.34 44.25 -2.35
C ASP A 61 -31.04 43.33 -3.36
N ILE A 62 -32.24 42.92 -2.95
CA ILE A 62 -33.14 41.95 -3.57
C ILE A 62 -34.22 42.76 -4.30
N ASN A 63 -34.64 42.36 -5.51
CA ASN A 63 -36.03 42.52 -5.92
C ASN A 63 -36.42 41.61 -7.09
N GLU A 64 -37.45 40.80 -6.85
CA GLU A 64 -38.24 40.05 -7.84
C GLU A 64 -39.31 40.94 -8.49
N LYS A 65 -39.62 40.71 -9.78
CA LYS A 65 -41.00 40.42 -10.27
C LYS A 65 -41.11 40.20 -11.79
N ASP A 66 -41.91 39.17 -12.11
CA ASP A 66 -42.80 38.94 -13.28
C ASP A 66 -42.23 38.56 -14.67
N ILE A 67 -42.82 37.71 -15.53
CA ILE A 67 -43.65 36.47 -15.49
C ILE A 67 -43.68 35.93 -16.96
N SER A 68 -43.58 34.60 -17.12
CA SER A 68 -44.01 33.73 -18.26
C SER A 68 -43.59 33.97 -19.73
N SER A 69 -42.87 33.00 -20.32
CA SER A 69 -43.37 32.07 -21.36
C SER A 69 -42.25 31.31 -22.11
N GLY A 70 -42.41 30.00 -22.34
CA GLY A 70 -41.70 29.21 -23.37
C GLY A 70 -40.38 28.52 -22.99
N ALA A 71 -40.37 27.18 -23.01
CA ALA A 71 -39.23 26.26 -22.79
C ALA A 71 -38.14 26.30 -23.91
N PRO A 72 -37.04 25.51 -23.86
CA PRO A 72 -36.16 25.10 -22.76
C PRO A 72 -34.67 25.51 -22.95
N LEU A 73 -33.95 25.52 -21.83
CA LEU A 73 -32.50 25.45 -21.58
C LEU A 73 -31.52 25.33 -22.78
N MET A 74 -30.73 26.39 -23.02
CA MET A 74 -29.36 26.34 -23.55
C MET A 74 -28.57 27.51 -22.91
N LEU A 75 -27.98 27.28 -21.73
CA LEU A 75 -27.06 28.23 -21.13
C LEU A 75 -25.74 28.18 -21.92
N ARG A 76 -25.56 29.14 -22.81
CA ARG A 76 -24.32 29.42 -23.52
C ARG A 76 -23.35 30.05 -22.52
N ASN A 77 -22.51 29.23 -21.90
CA ASN A 77 -21.40 29.67 -21.07
C ASN A 77 -20.46 30.58 -21.90
N VAL A 78 -20.39 31.84 -21.49
CA VAL A 78 -19.34 32.79 -21.88
C VAL A 78 -18.39 32.89 -20.70
N CYS A 79 -17.35 32.06 -20.71
CA CYS A 79 -16.16 32.21 -19.88
C CYS A 79 -14.96 31.86 -20.77
N GLY A 80 -14.12 32.84 -21.07
CA GLY A 80 -12.98 32.70 -21.99
C GLY A 80 -11.97 31.67 -21.52
N GLY A 81 -11.76 30.62 -22.31
CA GLY A 81 -10.64 29.69 -22.17
C GLY A 81 -9.34 30.26 -22.75
N PRO A 82 -8.18 29.68 -22.41
CA PRO A 82 -6.89 30.08 -22.94
C PRO A 82 -6.81 29.74 -24.44
N SER A 83 -6.20 30.65 -25.19
CA SER A 83 -5.90 30.63 -26.64
C SER A 83 -5.91 29.24 -27.30
N ASN A 84 -6.91 29.02 -28.14
CA ASN A 84 -6.98 27.90 -29.09
C ASN A 84 -5.74 27.87 -29.99
N LEU A 85 -4.89 26.86 -29.85
CA LEU A 85 -3.96 26.45 -30.91
C LEU A 85 -4.79 25.80 -32.03
N PRO A 86 -4.82 26.31 -33.27
CA PRO A 86 -5.53 25.63 -34.35
C PRO A 86 -4.89 24.27 -34.64
N ASP A 87 -5.68 23.20 -34.64
CA ASP A 87 -5.26 21.81 -34.90
C ASP A 87 -4.57 21.60 -36.27
N GLY A 88 -4.59 22.62 -37.16
CA GLY A 88 -3.94 22.61 -38.47
C GLY A 88 -2.45 22.96 -38.49
N ILE A 89 -1.82 23.32 -37.37
CA ILE A 89 -0.42 23.80 -37.37
C ILE A 89 0.62 22.69 -37.13
N THR A 90 0.19 21.52 -36.65
CA THR A 90 1.09 20.44 -36.28
C THR A 90 1.82 19.91 -37.51
N GLY A 91 3.17 19.96 -37.50
CA GLY A 91 4.01 19.43 -38.57
C GLY A 91 4.16 20.32 -39.82
N GLN A 92 3.43 21.43 -39.93
CA GLN A 92 3.61 22.39 -41.02
C GLN A 92 4.75 23.36 -40.72
N LYS A 93 5.54 23.67 -41.75
CA LYS A 93 6.57 24.70 -41.66
C LYS A 93 5.94 26.08 -41.78
N ARG A 94 6.30 26.98 -40.86
CA ARG A 94 5.83 28.36 -40.80
C ARG A 94 7.01 29.32 -40.90
N ILE A 95 6.83 30.40 -41.65
CA ILE A 95 7.80 31.48 -41.72
C ILE A 95 7.27 32.64 -40.87
N VAL A 96 8.00 32.99 -39.82
CA VAL A 96 7.63 34.05 -38.89
C VAL A 96 8.68 35.15 -38.95
N ARG A 97 8.23 36.37 -39.25
CA ARG A 97 9.08 37.57 -39.23
C ARG A 97 8.91 38.27 -37.89
N VAL A 98 10.02 38.47 -37.18
CA VAL A 98 10.08 39.15 -35.89
C VAL A 98 11.02 40.34 -36.02
N ILE A 99 10.55 41.50 -35.57
CA ILE A 99 11.34 42.74 -35.54
C ILE A 99 11.86 42.93 -34.12
N LYS A 100 13.18 42.94 -33.94
CA LYS A 100 13.82 43.15 -32.64
C LYS A 100 13.60 44.60 -32.16
N GLU A 101 13.42 44.78 -30.87
CA GLU A 101 13.36 46.09 -30.25
C GLU A 101 14.78 46.58 -29.95
N GLU A 102 15.05 47.88 -30.09
CA GLU A 102 16.41 48.42 -29.97
C GLU A 102 17.00 48.28 -28.55
N ALA A 103 16.14 48.17 -27.53
CA ALA A 103 16.54 47.93 -26.13
C ALA A 103 16.41 46.46 -25.68
N ASN A 104 15.58 45.66 -26.38
CA ASN A 104 15.15 44.34 -25.95
C ASN A 104 15.33 43.34 -27.10
N GLY A 105 16.09 42.26 -26.85
CA GLY A 105 16.35 41.22 -27.85
C GLY A 105 15.08 40.49 -28.31
N LEU A 106 15.27 39.39 -29.04
CA LEU A 106 14.17 38.63 -29.67
C LEU A 106 13.09 38.14 -28.68
N GLY A 107 13.44 37.93 -27.39
CA GLY A 107 12.47 37.55 -26.35
C GLY A 107 12.11 36.07 -26.34
N ILE A 108 13.00 35.19 -26.84
CA ILE A 108 12.86 33.74 -26.76
C ILE A 108 14.06 33.12 -26.05
N SER A 109 13.81 32.02 -25.35
CA SER A 109 14.85 31.11 -24.83
C SER A 109 14.86 29.85 -25.67
N ILE A 110 16.03 29.39 -26.12
CA ILE A 110 16.17 28.17 -26.90
C ILE A 110 16.85 27.04 -26.11
N LYS A 111 16.53 25.79 -26.44
CA LYS A 111 17.18 24.57 -25.95
C LYS A 111 17.50 23.64 -27.14
N GLY A 112 18.35 22.65 -26.91
CA GLY A 112 18.76 21.70 -27.93
C GLY A 112 20.00 22.14 -28.70
N GLY A 113 20.41 21.30 -29.65
CA GLY A 113 21.66 21.40 -30.40
C GLY A 113 22.13 20.00 -30.81
N LYS A 114 22.91 19.93 -31.90
CA LYS A 114 23.47 18.68 -32.42
C LYS A 114 24.23 17.88 -31.36
N GLU A 115 24.93 18.56 -30.45
CA GLU A 115 25.67 17.94 -29.35
C GLU A 115 24.77 17.18 -28.37
N ASN A 116 23.49 17.56 -28.29
CA ASN A 116 22.49 16.93 -27.44
C ASN A 116 21.55 15.98 -28.21
N LYS A 117 21.84 15.69 -29.50
CA LYS A 117 20.98 14.92 -30.41
C LYS A 117 19.53 15.46 -30.48
N MET A 118 19.35 16.77 -30.28
CA MET A 118 18.05 17.43 -30.25
C MET A 118 18.03 18.62 -31.23
N PRO A 119 16.93 18.87 -31.95
CA PRO A 119 16.79 20.08 -32.74
C PRO A 119 16.74 21.33 -31.85
N ILE A 120 16.99 22.51 -32.44
CA ILE A 120 16.88 23.78 -31.72
C ILE A 120 15.40 24.11 -31.47
N LEU A 121 14.97 24.14 -30.21
CA LEU A 121 13.59 24.33 -29.79
C LEU A 121 13.39 25.63 -29.00
N ILE A 122 12.25 26.29 -29.18
CA ILE A 122 11.82 27.40 -28.33
C ILE A 122 11.31 26.85 -26.99
N SER A 123 12.05 27.15 -25.93
CA SER A 123 11.79 26.70 -24.55
C SER A 123 10.93 27.65 -23.71
N LYS A 124 11.00 28.95 -24.01
CA LYS A 124 10.22 29.99 -23.33
C LYS A 124 10.08 31.20 -24.24
N ILE A 125 8.91 31.84 -24.22
CA ILE A 125 8.67 33.15 -24.84
C ILE A 125 8.43 34.13 -23.70
N PHE A 126 9.15 35.24 -23.69
CA PHE A 126 9.03 36.27 -22.66
C PHE A 126 7.88 37.22 -23.00
N LYS A 127 6.95 37.39 -22.05
CA LYS A 127 5.77 38.24 -22.22
C LYS A 127 6.18 39.68 -22.58
N SER A 128 5.39 40.31 -23.45
CA SER A 128 5.57 41.70 -23.88
C SER A 128 6.85 41.99 -24.67
N MET A 129 7.60 40.98 -25.10
CA MET A 129 8.78 41.13 -25.97
C MET A 129 8.44 40.89 -27.45
N ALA A 130 9.41 41.14 -28.34
CA ALA A 130 9.25 41.07 -29.79
C ALA A 130 8.61 39.75 -30.28
N ALA A 131 9.06 38.60 -29.77
CA ALA A 131 8.50 37.30 -30.14
C ALA A 131 7.04 37.09 -29.68
N ASP A 132 6.70 37.54 -28.47
CA ASP A 132 5.33 37.44 -27.91
C ASP A 132 4.34 38.28 -28.72
N LYS A 133 4.73 39.51 -29.07
CA LYS A 133 3.94 40.44 -29.89
C LYS A 133 3.63 39.92 -31.30
N THR A 134 4.37 38.92 -31.79
CA THR A 134 4.07 38.33 -33.10
C THR A 134 2.91 37.34 -33.07
N GLU A 135 2.59 36.77 -31.90
CA GLU A 135 1.56 35.73 -31.68
C GLU A 135 1.64 34.52 -32.65
N LYS A 136 2.78 34.38 -33.33
CA LYS A 136 3.03 33.39 -34.40
C LYS A 136 4.07 32.36 -34.01
N LEU A 137 4.80 32.60 -32.91
CA LEU A 137 5.74 31.67 -32.30
C LEU A 137 5.12 31.02 -31.08
N TYR A 138 5.41 29.74 -30.89
CA TYR A 138 4.87 28.94 -29.80
C TYR A 138 6.01 28.20 -29.08
N VAL A 139 5.85 27.97 -27.78
CA VAL A 139 6.76 27.10 -27.03
C VAL A 139 6.64 25.69 -27.60
N GLY A 140 7.78 25.03 -27.88
CA GLY A 140 7.82 23.75 -28.59
C GLY A 140 8.03 23.87 -30.11
N ASP A 141 8.11 25.08 -30.67
CA ASP A 141 8.53 25.28 -32.06
C ASP A 141 10.01 24.91 -32.25
N ALA A 142 10.30 24.06 -33.23
CA ALA A 142 11.65 23.80 -33.71
C ALA A 142 12.06 24.84 -34.74
N ILE A 143 13.17 25.53 -34.50
CA ILE A 143 13.76 26.49 -35.43
C ILE A 143 14.56 25.70 -36.47
N ILE A 144 14.05 25.71 -37.70
CA ILE A 144 14.66 25.06 -38.85
C ILE A 144 15.71 25.98 -39.48
N SER A 145 15.37 27.26 -39.67
CA SER A 145 16.31 28.22 -40.26
C SER A 145 16.11 29.64 -39.71
N VAL A 146 17.18 30.45 -39.74
CA VAL A 146 17.19 31.86 -39.34
C VAL A 146 17.75 32.69 -40.49
N ASN A 147 16.94 33.60 -41.06
CA ASN A 147 17.33 34.43 -42.22
C ASN A 147 17.86 33.62 -43.41
N GLY A 148 17.37 32.38 -43.59
CA GLY A 148 17.82 31.46 -44.64
C GLY A 148 19.04 30.60 -44.28
N GLU A 149 19.64 30.78 -43.10
CA GLU A 149 20.70 29.93 -42.55
C GLU A 149 20.07 28.70 -41.86
N ASP A 150 20.37 27.50 -42.35
CA ASP A 150 19.81 26.24 -41.83
C ASP A 150 20.43 25.85 -40.48
N LEU A 151 19.59 25.59 -39.49
CA LEU A 151 19.98 25.26 -38.11
C LEU A 151 19.68 23.81 -37.73
N ARG A 152 19.24 22.96 -38.68
CA ARG A 152 18.90 21.56 -38.41
C ARG A 152 20.04 20.73 -37.79
N ASP A 153 21.27 20.98 -38.23
CA ASP A 153 22.49 20.30 -37.76
C ASP A 153 23.42 21.24 -36.96
N ALA A 154 22.91 22.40 -36.53
CA ALA A 154 23.71 23.37 -35.77
C ALA A 154 23.86 22.94 -34.31
N THR A 155 25.00 23.29 -33.72
CA THR A 155 25.20 23.22 -32.26
C THR A 155 24.40 24.31 -31.55
N HIS A 156 24.17 24.14 -30.24
CA HIS A 156 23.47 25.16 -29.44
C HIS A 156 24.11 26.56 -29.59
N ASP A 157 25.44 26.63 -29.48
CA ASP A 157 26.18 27.89 -29.59
C ASP A 157 26.08 28.52 -30.98
N GLU A 158 26.06 27.72 -32.04
CA GLU A 158 25.88 28.20 -33.41
C GLU A 158 24.48 28.79 -33.61
N ALA A 159 23.44 28.14 -33.09
CA ALA A 159 22.09 28.65 -33.13
C ALA A 159 21.93 29.98 -32.36
N VAL A 160 22.54 30.10 -31.18
CA VAL A 160 22.59 31.36 -30.42
C VAL A 160 23.31 32.45 -31.22
N LYS A 161 24.44 32.13 -31.86
CA LYS A 161 25.18 33.07 -32.71
C LYS A 161 24.35 33.52 -33.91
N ALA A 162 23.68 32.62 -34.60
CA ALA A 162 22.81 32.94 -35.75
C ALA A 162 21.66 33.88 -35.33
N LEU A 163 20.99 33.59 -34.22
CA LEU A 163 19.91 34.44 -33.68
C LEU A 163 20.41 35.80 -33.20
N LYS A 164 21.62 35.89 -32.65
CA LYS A 164 22.25 37.17 -32.24
C LYS A 164 22.73 37.98 -33.44
N LYS A 165 23.33 37.34 -34.44
CA LYS A 165 23.83 37.95 -35.69
C LYS A 165 22.71 38.47 -36.57
N ALA A 166 21.52 37.87 -36.51
CA ALA A 166 20.34 38.39 -37.19
C ALA A 166 20.10 39.86 -36.78
N GLY A 167 19.94 40.77 -37.74
CA GLY A 167 19.82 42.20 -37.48
C GLY A 167 18.49 42.60 -36.82
N LYS A 168 18.06 43.84 -37.08
CA LYS A 168 16.77 44.38 -36.61
C LYS A 168 15.57 43.52 -37.05
N GLU A 169 15.69 42.83 -38.16
CA GLU A 169 14.67 41.91 -38.68
C GLU A 169 15.19 40.46 -38.72
N VAL A 170 14.38 39.54 -38.17
CA VAL A 170 14.66 38.10 -38.13
C VAL A 170 13.52 37.34 -38.78
N THR A 171 13.82 36.56 -39.80
CA THR A 171 12.89 35.62 -40.43
C THR A 171 13.22 34.22 -39.93
N LEU A 172 12.30 33.61 -39.18
CA LEU A 172 12.43 32.27 -38.62
C LEU A 172 11.57 31.29 -39.42
N GLU A 173 12.15 30.20 -39.90
CA GLU A 173 11.39 29.04 -40.37
C GLU A 173 11.24 28.08 -39.19
N VAL A 174 10.01 27.89 -38.72
CA VAL A 174 9.70 27.06 -37.55
C VAL A 174 8.75 25.94 -37.90
N LYS A 175 8.86 24.81 -37.21
CA LYS A 175 7.90 23.72 -37.29
C LYS A 175 7.48 23.35 -35.87
N TYR A 176 6.17 23.35 -35.63
CA TYR A 176 5.65 22.90 -34.35
C TYR A 176 5.82 21.38 -34.25
N LEU A 177 6.60 20.94 -33.28
CA LEU A 177 6.85 19.52 -33.05
C LEU A 177 6.11 19.06 -31.78
N ARG A 178 4.96 18.40 -31.99
CA ARG A 178 4.10 17.88 -30.91
C ARG A 178 4.75 16.75 -30.09
N GLU A 179 5.71 16.04 -30.69
CA GLU A 179 6.37 14.86 -30.11
C GLU A 179 7.59 15.18 -29.22
N VAL A 180 7.95 16.46 -29.03
CA VAL A 180 9.19 16.89 -28.33
C VAL A 180 8.92 17.48 -26.94
N THR A 181 7.67 17.44 -26.49
CA THR A 181 7.26 17.74 -25.11
C THR A 181 7.96 16.88 -24.04
N PRO A 182 8.43 15.63 -24.28
CA PRO A 182 9.19 14.88 -23.28
C PRO A 182 10.53 15.52 -22.90
N TYR A 183 11.10 16.38 -23.75
CA TYR A 183 12.41 17.01 -23.51
C TYR A 183 12.31 18.27 -22.64
N PHE A 184 11.09 18.75 -22.39
CA PHE A 184 10.80 19.79 -21.41
C PHE A 184 10.39 19.24 -20.04
N LYS A 185 10.04 17.94 -19.98
CA LYS A 185 9.78 17.24 -18.71
C LYS A 185 11.10 17.14 -17.95
N LYS A 186 11.27 17.97 -16.93
CA LYS A 186 12.04 17.53 -15.75
C LYS A 186 11.45 16.18 -15.34
N ASN A 187 12.26 15.19 -14.95
CA ASN A 187 11.79 13.97 -14.29
C ASN A 187 10.68 14.36 -13.30
N SER A 188 9.43 14.04 -13.64
CA SER A 188 8.30 14.49 -12.85
C SER A 188 8.33 13.80 -11.49
N ALA A 189 7.98 14.54 -10.44
CA ALA A 189 7.94 14.01 -9.09
C ALA A 189 7.04 12.76 -8.98
N LEU A 190 5.98 12.65 -9.79
CA LEU A 190 5.08 11.49 -9.80
C LEU A 190 5.66 10.25 -10.49
N SER A 191 6.52 10.43 -11.50
CA SER A 191 7.19 9.32 -12.18
C SER A 191 8.19 8.57 -11.27
N GLU A 192 8.58 9.18 -10.14
CA GLU A 192 9.50 8.60 -9.16
C GLU A 192 8.83 7.78 -8.07
N ILE A 193 7.50 7.90 -7.91
CA ILE A 193 6.75 6.88 -7.17
C ILE A 193 6.78 5.63 -8.05
N GLY A 194 7.79 4.80 -7.82
CA GLY A 194 7.80 3.41 -8.26
C GLY A 194 6.49 2.80 -7.78
N TRP A 195 5.69 2.22 -8.65
CA TRP A 195 4.52 1.48 -8.18
C TRP A 195 4.26 0.41 -9.23
N GLY A 196 4.64 -0.82 -8.91
CA GLY A 196 4.64 -1.93 -9.85
C GLY A 196 5.67 -1.83 -10.98
N PRO A 197 5.77 -2.88 -11.83
CA PRO A 197 6.59 -2.84 -13.03
C PRO A 197 6.09 -1.75 -13.98
N GLN A 198 7.04 -1.00 -14.55
CA GLN A 198 6.79 0.10 -15.47
C GLN A 198 6.15 -0.45 -16.77
N GLU A 199 4.82 -0.57 -16.80
CA GLU A 199 4.11 -0.84 -18.05
C GLU A 199 4.37 0.32 -19.00
N ILE A 200 5.00 0.01 -20.14
CA ILE A 200 5.19 0.93 -21.25
C ILE A 200 3.79 1.26 -21.78
N LYS A 201 3.20 2.36 -21.31
CA LYS A 201 1.96 2.88 -21.87
C LYS A 201 2.25 3.62 -23.17
N ASP A 202 1.46 3.28 -24.18
CA ASP A 202 1.38 3.91 -25.49
C ASP A 202 0.91 5.37 -25.31
N ASP A 203 1.80 6.33 -25.55
CA ASP A 203 1.74 7.74 -25.11
C ASP A 203 0.78 8.63 -25.95
N SER A 204 -0.35 8.07 -26.38
CA SER A 204 -1.23 8.67 -27.40
C SER A 204 -2.36 9.57 -26.88
N LYS A 205 -2.41 9.90 -25.58
CA LYS A 205 -3.40 10.85 -25.04
C LYS A 205 -2.77 11.86 -24.08
N SER A 206 -2.33 12.98 -24.64
CA SER A 206 -1.79 14.14 -23.94
C SER A 206 -2.89 14.95 -23.23
N ASN A 207 -3.19 14.63 -21.98
CA ASN A 207 -3.75 15.61 -21.04
C ASN A 207 -2.60 16.23 -20.25
N TRP A 208 -2.63 17.55 -20.07
CA TRP A 208 -1.63 18.35 -19.34
C TRP A 208 -1.57 18.06 -17.83
N THR A 209 -2.38 17.12 -17.35
CA THR A 209 -2.43 16.62 -15.97
C THR A 209 -1.65 15.32 -15.87
N GLU A 210 -0.49 15.35 -15.22
CA GLU A 210 0.20 14.12 -14.87
C GLU A 210 -0.53 13.49 -13.69
N SER A 211 -1.15 12.33 -13.94
CA SER A 211 -1.85 11.56 -12.92
C SER A 211 -1.17 10.20 -12.71
N LYS A 212 -0.88 9.88 -11.46
CA LYS A 212 -0.31 8.60 -11.03
C LYS A 212 -1.35 7.87 -10.18
N PRO A 213 -1.97 6.79 -10.71
CA PRO A 213 -2.78 5.91 -9.90
C PRO A 213 -1.90 5.01 -9.04
N ILE A 214 -2.24 4.91 -7.76
CA ILE A 214 -1.66 4.02 -6.76
C ILE A 214 -2.72 2.96 -6.43
N PRO A 215 -2.65 1.75 -7.02
CA PRO A 215 -3.51 0.62 -6.65
C PRO A 215 -3.47 0.39 -5.14
N LEU A 216 -4.63 0.16 -4.52
CA LEU A 216 -4.76 -0.07 -3.07
C LEU A 216 -4.73 -1.57 -2.69
N LYS A 217 -4.86 -2.46 -3.68
CA LYS A 217 -4.86 -3.90 -3.46
C LYS A 217 -3.58 -4.34 -2.74
N LEU A 218 -3.75 -5.00 -1.59
CA LEU A 218 -2.68 -5.49 -0.71
C LEU A 218 -1.64 -4.44 -0.29
N CYS A 219 -2.01 -3.16 -0.28
CA CYS A 219 -1.10 -2.11 0.15
C CYS A 219 -0.98 -2.07 1.66
N TYR A 220 0.21 -1.72 2.14
CA TYR A 220 0.43 -1.50 3.56
C TYR A 220 0.19 -0.02 3.88
N ILE A 221 -0.87 0.26 4.64
CA ILE A 221 -1.14 1.59 5.18
C ILE A 221 -0.69 1.65 6.63
N CYS A 222 0.10 2.66 6.97
CA CYS A 222 0.59 2.86 8.33
C CYS A 222 0.84 4.34 8.65
N ARG A 223 1.30 4.58 9.87
CA ARG A 223 1.73 5.88 10.36
C ARG A 223 3.01 5.73 11.16
N ASN A 224 3.88 6.73 11.08
CA ASN A 224 5.08 6.80 11.91
C ASN A 224 5.99 5.57 11.69
N HIS A 225 6.20 5.19 10.44
CA HIS A 225 7.06 4.07 10.04
C HIS A 225 8.36 4.58 9.40
N GLU A 226 8.31 5.18 8.21
CA GLU A 226 9.48 5.81 7.58
C GLU A 226 9.71 7.23 8.08
N MET A 227 8.63 7.95 8.41
CA MET A 227 8.67 9.36 8.77
C MET A 227 8.12 9.58 10.17
N SER A 228 8.85 10.30 11.00
CA SER A 228 8.36 10.65 12.34
C SER A 228 7.17 11.61 12.24
N ASP A 229 6.04 11.24 12.85
CA ASP A 229 4.80 12.01 12.80
C ASP A 229 4.21 12.26 14.20
N PRO A 230 4.86 13.13 15.02
CA PRO A 230 4.37 13.46 16.36
C PRO A 230 3.00 14.16 16.33
N GLU A 231 2.69 14.86 15.24
CA GLU A 231 1.45 15.62 15.06
C GLU A 231 0.28 14.77 14.53
N LYS A 232 0.54 13.52 14.10
CA LYS A 232 -0.43 12.58 13.52
C LYS A 232 -1.13 13.13 12.27
N LEU A 233 -0.38 13.85 11.46
CA LEU A 233 -0.87 14.52 10.25
C LEU A 233 -0.55 13.75 8.97
N THR A 234 0.20 12.66 9.07
CA THR A 234 0.68 11.91 7.91
C THR A 234 0.03 10.54 7.79
N ILE A 235 0.00 10.04 6.56
CA ILE A 235 -0.36 8.67 6.22
C ILE A 235 0.69 8.15 5.26
N GLU A 236 1.19 6.95 5.53
CA GLU A 236 2.15 6.27 4.66
C GLU A 236 1.45 5.10 3.97
N LEU A 237 1.53 5.06 2.64
CA LEU A 237 1.10 3.94 1.82
C LEU A 237 2.30 3.28 1.18
N HIS A 238 2.45 1.99 1.38
CA HIS A 238 3.54 1.20 0.87
C HIS A 238 3.01 0.17 -0.14
N SER A 239 3.78 -0.04 -1.20
CA SER A 239 3.47 -1.03 -2.22
C SER A 239 3.46 -2.44 -1.63
N PRO A 240 2.78 -3.42 -2.26
CA PRO A 240 2.71 -4.80 -1.77
C PRO A 240 4.06 -5.54 -1.73
N ASP A 241 5.11 -4.99 -2.33
CA ASP A 241 6.49 -5.48 -2.21
C ASP A 241 7.34 -4.64 -1.25
N THR A 242 6.76 -3.63 -0.60
CA THR A 242 7.39 -2.67 0.33
C THR A 242 8.52 -1.83 -0.25
N LYS A 243 8.72 -1.86 -1.57
CA LYS A 243 9.84 -1.14 -2.22
C LYS A 243 9.52 0.31 -2.52
N SER A 244 8.25 0.68 -2.53
CA SER A 244 7.80 2.01 -2.89
C SER A 244 6.81 2.53 -1.87
N SER A 245 6.96 3.81 -1.51
CA SER A 245 6.11 4.47 -0.54
C SER A 245 5.52 5.77 -1.10
N CYS A 246 4.35 6.13 -0.59
CA CYS A 246 3.65 7.38 -0.84
C CYS A 246 3.24 7.95 0.52
N ILE A 247 3.82 9.08 0.90
CA ILE A 247 3.57 9.73 2.19
C ILE A 247 2.74 10.98 1.94
N LEU A 248 1.53 10.99 2.50
CA LEU A 248 0.57 12.08 2.44
C LEU A 248 0.61 12.87 3.74
N ARG A 249 0.51 14.19 3.67
CA ARG A 249 0.32 15.07 4.82
C ARG A 249 -0.94 15.91 4.66
N PHE A 250 -1.67 16.01 5.78
CA PHE A 250 -2.97 16.64 5.87
C PHE A 250 -2.90 17.88 6.77
N PRO A 251 -3.82 18.85 6.58
CA PRO A 251 -3.80 20.10 7.33
C PRO A 251 -4.11 19.95 8.82
N ASP A 252 -4.85 18.90 9.19
CA ASP A 252 -5.27 18.64 10.56
C ASP A 252 -5.50 17.14 10.81
N VAL A 253 -5.51 16.77 12.09
CA VAL A 253 -5.63 15.38 12.55
C VAL A 253 -6.98 14.76 12.19
N VAL A 254 -8.05 15.54 12.15
CA VAL A 254 -9.40 15.03 11.82
C VAL A 254 -9.43 14.64 10.34
N THR A 255 -8.95 15.52 9.47
CA THR A 255 -8.81 15.25 8.03
C THR A 255 -7.90 14.05 7.78
N ALA A 256 -6.74 13.98 8.46
CA ALA A 256 -5.83 12.83 8.37
C ALA A 256 -6.51 11.51 8.81
N GLN A 257 -7.28 11.53 9.90
CA GLN A 257 -7.97 10.35 10.40
C GLN A 257 -9.08 9.90 9.46
N ASP A 258 -9.83 10.84 8.91
CA ASP A 258 -10.89 10.56 7.95
C ASP A 258 -10.35 9.94 6.65
N TRP A 259 -9.26 10.50 6.10
CA TRP A 259 -8.59 9.93 4.93
C TRP A 259 -8.01 8.56 5.22
N PHE A 260 -7.40 8.38 6.40
CA PHE A 260 -6.90 7.07 6.84
C PHE A 260 -8.03 6.04 6.85
N ASN A 261 -9.16 6.35 7.51
CA ASN A 261 -10.30 5.45 7.58
C ASN A 261 -10.88 5.10 6.20
N ALA A 262 -10.94 6.08 5.29
CA ALA A 262 -11.44 5.87 3.94
C ALA A 262 -10.53 4.95 3.12
N ILE A 263 -9.23 5.25 3.08
CA ILE A 263 -8.24 4.42 2.35
C ILE A 263 -8.17 3.02 2.97
N TYR A 264 -8.11 2.94 4.29
CA TYR A 264 -8.09 1.68 5.04
C TYR A 264 -9.30 0.81 4.72
N SER A 265 -10.50 1.40 4.67
CA SER A 265 -11.73 0.65 4.35
C SER A 265 -11.69 0.07 2.93
N ASN A 266 -11.16 0.80 1.96
CA ASN A 266 -10.99 0.28 0.59
C ASN A 266 -9.96 -0.86 0.55
N ILE A 267 -8.83 -0.72 1.24
CA ILE A 267 -7.81 -1.79 1.34
C ILE A 267 -8.41 -3.06 1.95
N VAL A 268 -9.22 -2.95 3.01
CA VAL A 268 -9.88 -4.11 3.64
C VAL A 268 -10.85 -4.81 2.69
N LEU A 269 -11.66 -4.05 1.94
CA LEU A 269 -12.59 -4.60 0.95
C LEU A 269 -11.83 -5.34 -0.16
N LEU A 270 -10.79 -4.73 -0.70
CA LEU A 270 -9.93 -5.35 -1.72
C LEU A 270 -9.22 -6.60 -1.19
N THR A 271 -8.77 -6.57 0.07
CA THR A 271 -8.13 -7.72 0.71
C THR A 271 -9.08 -8.90 0.81
N ALA A 272 -10.36 -8.67 1.16
CA ALA A 272 -11.37 -9.72 1.21
C ALA A 272 -11.60 -10.38 -0.17
N LEU A 273 -11.65 -9.58 -1.24
CA LEU A 273 -11.72 -10.11 -2.62
C LEU A 273 -10.45 -10.89 -2.99
N THR A 274 -9.29 -10.39 -2.59
CA THR A 274 -8.01 -11.03 -2.88
C THR A 274 -7.84 -12.37 -2.17
N ILE A 275 -8.46 -12.57 -1.00
CA ILE A 275 -8.47 -13.88 -0.32
C ILE A 275 -9.19 -14.94 -1.19
N ILE A 276 -10.28 -14.56 -1.86
CA ILE A 276 -11.03 -15.46 -2.74
C ILE A 276 -10.17 -15.86 -3.93
N GLU A 277 -9.50 -14.89 -4.56
CA GLU A 277 -8.58 -15.13 -5.68
C GLU A 277 -7.38 -15.99 -5.27
N ALA A 278 -6.75 -15.69 -4.13
CA ALA A 278 -5.62 -16.46 -3.61
C ALA A 278 -5.99 -17.93 -3.36
N ASN A 279 -7.17 -18.18 -2.79
CA ASN A 279 -7.70 -19.53 -2.63
C ASN A 279 -7.90 -20.27 -3.97
N GLN A 280 -8.31 -19.56 -5.03
CA GLN A 280 -8.41 -20.16 -6.37
C GLN A 280 -7.02 -20.55 -6.90
N ILE A 281 -6.02 -19.69 -6.75
CA ILE A 281 -4.63 -19.96 -7.16
C ILE A 281 -4.06 -21.18 -6.41
N MET A 282 -4.31 -21.23 -5.10
CA MET A 282 -3.82 -22.29 -4.21
C MET A 282 -4.60 -23.61 -4.31
N SER A 283 -5.81 -23.62 -4.88
CA SER A 283 -6.66 -24.82 -4.97
C SER A 283 -6.01 -26.03 -5.67
N THR A 284 -5.01 -25.78 -6.54
CA THR A 284 -4.27 -26.80 -7.28
C THR A 284 -2.97 -27.24 -6.58
N ALA A 285 -2.69 -26.74 -5.37
CA ALA A 285 -1.51 -27.12 -4.61
C ALA A 285 -1.71 -28.50 -3.94
N PRO A 286 -0.65 -29.31 -3.81
CA PRO A 286 -0.72 -30.65 -3.21
C PRO A 286 -1.18 -30.66 -1.75
N ASN A 287 -0.94 -29.56 -1.02
CA ASN A 287 -1.45 -29.33 0.33
C ASN A 287 -2.49 -28.21 0.27
N GLN A 288 -3.71 -28.54 -0.15
CA GLN A 288 -4.82 -27.59 -0.22
C GLN A 288 -5.03 -26.98 1.17
N ARG A 289 -4.63 -25.71 1.32
CA ARG A 289 -4.89 -24.88 2.49
C ARG A 289 -5.90 -23.83 2.09
N GLU A 290 -6.88 -23.59 2.95
CA GLU A 290 -7.83 -22.53 2.72
C GLU A 290 -7.41 -21.29 3.50
N LEU A 291 -7.08 -20.22 2.80
CA LEU A 291 -6.78 -18.91 3.36
C LEU A 291 -8.05 -18.28 3.94
N LYS A 292 -7.99 -17.88 5.22
CA LYS A 292 -9.13 -17.34 5.98
C LYS A 292 -8.99 -15.85 6.28
N HIS A 293 -7.76 -15.39 6.51
CA HIS A 293 -7.48 -13.99 6.81
C HIS A 293 -6.06 -13.64 6.35
N MET A 294 -5.84 -12.41 5.92
CA MET A 294 -4.49 -11.93 5.62
C MET A 294 -4.42 -10.41 5.70
N GLY A 295 -3.20 -9.89 5.77
CA GLY A 295 -2.94 -8.46 5.67
C GLY A 295 -1.56 -8.10 6.21
N TRP A 296 -1.24 -6.83 6.08
CA TRP A 296 0.00 -6.27 6.61
C TRP A 296 -0.12 -5.94 8.09
N LEU A 297 0.96 -6.21 8.82
CA LEU A 297 1.18 -5.87 10.22
C LEU A 297 2.55 -5.24 10.38
N SER A 298 2.77 -4.53 11.49
CA SER A 298 4.12 -4.12 11.92
C SER A 298 4.61 -5.08 13.00
N GLU A 299 5.65 -5.85 12.75
CA GLU A 299 6.26 -6.74 13.73
C GLU A 299 7.35 -6.04 14.52
N GLN A 300 7.37 -6.23 15.83
CA GLN A 300 8.43 -5.74 16.70
C GLN A 300 9.65 -6.65 16.60
N LEU A 301 10.77 -6.10 16.13
CA LEU A 301 12.07 -6.76 16.07
C LEU A 301 13.11 -5.98 16.87
N LEU A 302 14.11 -6.69 17.40
CA LEU A 302 15.26 -6.05 18.03
C LEU A 302 16.28 -5.70 16.95
N ASN A 303 16.73 -4.45 16.92
CA ASN A 303 17.87 -4.08 16.06
C ASN A 303 19.20 -4.53 16.68
N ASP A 304 20.30 -4.27 15.97
CA ASP A 304 21.66 -4.66 16.41
C ASP A 304 22.06 -4.08 17.78
N GLN A 305 21.40 -3.02 18.22
CA GLN A 305 21.62 -2.36 19.52
C GLN A 305 20.67 -2.89 20.62
N GLY A 306 19.84 -3.88 20.32
CA GLY A 306 18.85 -4.44 21.24
C GLY A 306 17.64 -3.53 21.49
N THR A 307 17.44 -2.50 20.67
CA THR A 307 16.27 -1.61 20.78
C THR A 307 15.14 -2.10 19.88
N PRO A 308 13.88 -2.03 20.34
CA PRO A 308 12.73 -2.48 19.57
C PRO A 308 12.46 -1.54 18.39
N THR A 309 12.25 -2.14 17.22
CA THR A 309 11.91 -1.48 15.95
C THR A 309 10.72 -2.18 15.33
N TRP A 310 9.95 -1.47 14.51
CA TRP A 310 8.78 -2.02 13.83
C TRP A 310 9.11 -2.27 12.35
N LYS A 311 8.99 -3.52 11.90
CA LYS A 311 9.20 -3.93 10.52
C LYS A 311 7.86 -4.37 9.90
N PRO A 312 7.52 -3.96 8.66
CA PRO A 312 6.36 -4.48 7.98
C PRO A 312 6.50 -5.99 7.74
N VAL A 313 5.43 -6.74 7.99
CA VAL A 313 5.33 -8.17 7.69
C VAL A 313 3.95 -8.47 7.14
N PHE A 314 3.88 -9.28 6.09
CA PHE A 314 2.62 -9.76 5.55
C PHE A 314 2.27 -11.08 6.23
N VAL A 315 1.13 -11.13 6.90
CA VAL A 315 0.68 -12.31 7.64
C VAL A 315 -0.56 -12.90 6.98
N ALA A 316 -0.58 -14.22 6.87
CA ALA A 316 -1.70 -14.99 6.34
C ALA A 316 -2.10 -16.11 7.30
N LEU A 317 -3.38 -16.20 7.62
CA LEU A 317 -3.97 -17.28 8.42
C LEU A 317 -4.73 -18.23 7.51
N THR A 318 -4.27 -19.47 7.43
CA THR A 318 -5.02 -20.55 6.78
C THR A 318 -5.94 -21.24 7.78
N ASP A 319 -6.57 -22.31 7.35
CA ASP A 319 -7.29 -23.27 8.19
C ASP A 319 -6.42 -24.03 9.20
N GLN A 320 -5.08 -24.03 9.05
CA GLN A 320 -4.15 -24.79 9.90
C GLN A 320 -2.95 -23.99 10.38
N ASP A 321 -2.48 -23.00 9.62
CA ASP A 321 -1.19 -22.35 9.84
C ASP A 321 -1.28 -20.82 9.80
N MET A 322 -0.42 -20.16 10.57
CA MET A 322 -0.07 -18.75 10.46
C MET A 322 1.24 -18.64 9.68
N LEU A 323 1.20 -17.95 8.54
CA LEU A 323 2.29 -17.82 7.58
C LEU A 323 2.78 -16.36 7.55
N LEU A 324 4.09 -16.15 7.56
CA LEU A 324 4.71 -14.82 7.51
C LEU A 324 5.55 -14.67 6.24
N TYR A 325 5.44 -13.51 5.59
CA TYR A 325 6.12 -13.14 4.36
C TYR A 325 6.68 -11.72 4.43
N ASP A 326 7.83 -11.49 3.79
CA ASP A 326 8.43 -10.15 3.68
C ASP A 326 7.70 -9.28 2.63
N THR A 327 7.02 -9.93 1.67
CA THR A 327 6.23 -9.30 0.61
C THR A 327 4.88 -9.99 0.47
N ALA A 328 3.85 -9.26 0.02
CA ALA A 328 2.55 -9.86 -0.25
C ALA A 328 2.67 -10.88 -1.40
N PRO A 329 2.26 -12.15 -1.24
CA PRO A 329 2.36 -13.16 -2.29
C PRO A 329 1.30 -12.99 -3.40
N TRP A 330 1.71 -13.18 -4.66
CA TRP A 330 0.87 -13.06 -5.85
C TRP A 330 0.79 -14.37 -6.66
N SER A 331 1.80 -15.23 -6.54
CA SER A 331 1.91 -16.49 -7.28
C SER A 331 1.80 -17.70 -6.37
N LYS A 332 1.50 -18.86 -6.96
CA LYS A 332 1.44 -20.13 -6.23
C LYS A 332 2.77 -20.47 -5.57
N GLU A 333 3.88 -20.13 -6.24
CA GLU A 333 5.24 -20.36 -5.78
C GLU A 333 5.59 -19.47 -4.57
N GLU A 334 5.19 -18.20 -4.61
CA GLU A 334 5.36 -17.27 -3.48
C GLU A 334 4.53 -17.72 -2.28
N TRP A 335 3.26 -18.11 -2.49
CA TRP A 335 2.42 -18.65 -1.41
C TRP A 335 3.04 -19.90 -0.75
N ALA A 336 3.78 -20.72 -1.50
CA ALA A 336 4.44 -21.92 -1.01
C ALA A 336 5.75 -21.64 -0.22
N THR A 337 6.23 -20.40 -0.18
CA THR A 337 7.54 -20.05 0.40
C THR A 337 7.45 -18.97 1.50
N PRO A 338 6.63 -19.16 2.55
CA PRO A 338 6.70 -18.29 3.72
C PRO A 338 8.06 -18.42 4.40
N PHE A 339 8.63 -17.32 4.90
CA PHE A 339 9.88 -17.38 5.64
C PHE A 339 9.70 -18.00 7.04
N GLN A 340 8.48 -17.93 7.59
CA GLN A 340 8.07 -18.63 8.80
C GLN A 340 6.64 -19.17 8.69
N SER A 341 6.42 -20.35 9.26
CA SER A 341 5.12 -21.04 9.29
C SER A 341 4.90 -21.64 10.67
N HIS A 342 3.83 -21.22 11.33
CA HIS A 342 3.48 -21.66 12.67
C HIS A 342 2.12 -22.36 12.66
N SER A 343 2.04 -23.57 13.21
CA SER A 343 0.74 -24.25 13.34
C SER A 343 -0.18 -23.45 14.26
N LEU A 344 -1.39 -23.14 13.79
CA LEU A 344 -2.42 -22.48 14.61
C LEU A 344 -2.78 -23.31 15.82
N LEU A 345 -2.69 -24.63 15.72
CA LEU A 345 -2.98 -25.54 16.81
C LEU A 345 -1.99 -25.38 17.98
N ALA A 346 -0.74 -25.06 17.65
CA ALA A 346 0.34 -24.78 18.59
C ALA A 346 0.68 -23.29 18.65
N THR A 347 -0.24 -22.39 18.31
CA THR A 347 -0.04 -20.93 18.39
C THR A 347 -1.09 -20.31 19.30
N ARG A 348 -0.66 -19.47 20.24
CA ARG A 348 -1.54 -18.81 21.20
C ARG A 348 -1.45 -17.30 21.10
N LEU A 349 -2.60 -16.64 21.15
CA LEU A 349 -2.71 -15.22 21.44
C LEU A 349 -2.45 -15.01 22.94
N VAL A 350 -1.44 -14.22 23.29
CA VAL A 350 -1.04 -13.97 24.69
C VAL A 350 -1.34 -12.57 25.18
N HIS A 351 -1.35 -11.59 24.27
CA HIS A 351 -1.67 -10.20 24.56
C HIS A 351 -2.49 -9.64 23.41
N SER A 352 -3.44 -8.76 23.71
CA SER A 352 -4.17 -7.96 22.73
C SER A 352 -4.70 -6.71 23.43
N GLY A 353 -4.23 -5.53 23.03
CA GLY A 353 -4.64 -4.30 23.69
C GLY A 353 -3.80 -3.08 23.33
N ARG A 354 -4.00 -2.02 24.10
CA ARG A 354 -3.17 -0.82 24.08
C ARG A 354 -1.92 -1.04 24.91
N GLN A 355 -0.78 -0.63 24.37
CA GLN A 355 0.48 -0.53 25.08
C GLN A 355 1.00 0.90 24.94
N TYR A 356 1.48 1.46 26.04
CA TYR A 356 2.14 2.77 26.01
C TYR A 356 3.53 2.60 25.39
N ASN A 357 3.83 3.38 24.36
CA ASN A 357 5.17 3.43 23.78
C ASN A 357 5.93 4.67 24.27
N PRO A 358 6.96 4.52 25.12
CA PRO A 358 7.73 5.64 25.64
C PRO A 358 8.52 6.38 24.55
N THR A 359 8.87 5.71 23.44
CA THR A 359 9.70 6.32 22.39
C THR A 359 8.93 7.31 21.54
N THR A 360 7.62 7.13 21.39
CA THR A 360 6.73 7.98 20.59
C THR A 360 5.72 8.75 21.43
N ASP A 361 5.79 8.62 22.76
CA ASP A 361 4.84 9.16 23.74
C ASP A 361 3.38 8.97 23.34
N SER A 362 3.06 7.76 22.88
CA SER A 362 1.74 7.46 22.31
C SER A 362 1.32 6.02 22.59
N ASP A 363 0.03 5.83 22.81
CA ASP A 363 -0.56 4.49 22.83
C ASP A 363 -0.48 3.85 21.44
N ILE A 364 0.04 2.63 21.40
CA ILE A 364 0.04 1.76 20.23
C ILE A 364 -0.89 0.57 20.48
N LEU A 365 -1.53 0.08 19.43
CA LEU A 365 -2.37 -1.11 19.49
C LEU A 365 -1.52 -2.32 19.10
N THR A 366 -1.41 -3.28 20.00
CA THR A 366 -0.58 -4.46 19.76
C THR A 366 -1.29 -5.74 20.17
N PHE A 367 -0.89 -6.83 19.53
CA PHE A 367 -1.18 -8.17 19.99
C PHE A 367 0.06 -9.05 19.89
N GLY A 368 0.16 -10.06 20.75
CA GLY A 368 1.30 -10.97 20.79
C GLY A 368 0.89 -12.41 20.54
N THR A 369 1.68 -13.12 19.74
CA THR A 369 1.54 -14.56 19.54
C THR A 369 2.72 -15.32 20.12
N ARG A 370 2.46 -16.52 20.62
CA ARG A 370 3.49 -17.50 21.02
C ARG A 370 3.22 -18.80 20.30
N SER A 371 4.20 -19.26 19.54
CA SER A 371 4.12 -20.48 18.75
C SER A 371 5.09 -21.51 19.30
N GLY A 372 4.57 -22.68 19.66
CA GLY A 372 5.39 -23.79 20.13
C GLY A 372 6.09 -24.44 18.96
N THR A 373 7.43 -24.49 19.00
CA THR A 373 8.26 -25.14 17.99
C THR A 373 9.09 -26.27 18.61
N ARG A 374 9.72 -27.10 17.77
CA ARG A 374 10.64 -28.13 18.26
C ARG A 374 11.86 -27.56 18.98
N GLN A 375 12.19 -26.29 18.72
CA GLN A 375 13.34 -25.59 19.30
C GLN A 375 12.98 -24.75 20.53
N GLY A 376 11.69 -24.55 20.82
CA GLY A 376 11.26 -23.72 21.93
C GLY A 376 9.95 -23.02 21.67
N ILE A 377 9.90 -21.73 21.99
CA ILE A 377 8.73 -20.88 21.76
C ILE A 377 9.17 -19.67 20.95
N ASP A 378 8.59 -19.53 19.77
CA ASP A 378 8.75 -18.32 18.97
C ASP A 378 7.69 -17.31 19.40
N THR A 379 8.10 -16.05 19.58
CA THR A 379 7.22 -14.99 20.08
C THR A 379 7.24 -13.83 19.12
N HIS A 380 6.05 -13.39 18.71
CA HIS A 380 5.89 -12.22 17.85
C HIS A 380 5.00 -11.19 18.54
N ILE A 381 5.35 -9.92 18.42
CA ILE A 381 4.51 -8.80 18.84
C ILE A 381 4.20 -8.00 17.59
N PHE A 382 2.91 -7.87 17.29
CA PHE A 382 2.42 -7.15 16.12
C PHE A 382 1.70 -5.88 16.53
N ARG A 383 1.96 -4.80 15.83
CA ARG A 383 1.24 -3.53 15.86
C ARG A 383 0.21 -3.49 14.75
N VAL A 384 -0.96 -2.92 15.08
CA VAL A 384 -2.06 -2.59 14.16
C VAL A 384 -2.41 -1.11 14.27
N GLU A 385 -3.06 -0.57 13.25
CA GLU A 385 -3.37 0.86 13.19
C GLU A 385 -4.74 1.22 13.78
N THR A 386 -5.70 0.28 13.79
CA THR A 386 -7.05 0.54 14.32
C THR A 386 -7.51 -0.51 15.33
N GLN A 387 -8.42 -0.09 16.22
CA GLN A 387 -9.06 -0.99 17.19
C GLN A 387 -9.89 -2.08 16.50
N ARG A 388 -10.46 -1.75 15.32
CA ARG A 388 -11.21 -2.71 14.50
C ARG A 388 -10.31 -3.84 14.04
N ASP A 389 -9.09 -3.52 13.65
CA ASP A 389 -8.12 -4.50 13.16
C ASP A 389 -7.58 -5.34 14.28
N LEU A 390 -7.29 -4.72 15.43
CA LEU A 390 -6.90 -5.46 16.64
C LEU A 390 -7.94 -6.54 16.97
N ALA A 391 -9.23 -6.16 16.96
CA ALA A 391 -10.32 -7.08 17.21
C ALA A 391 -10.47 -8.13 16.09
N SER A 392 -10.29 -7.75 14.82
CA SER A 392 -10.35 -8.66 13.67
C SER A 392 -9.25 -9.72 13.74
N TRP A 393 -8.00 -9.32 13.90
CA TRP A 393 -6.84 -10.21 14.01
C TRP A 393 -6.93 -11.11 15.24
N SER A 394 -7.27 -10.55 16.41
CA SER A 394 -7.43 -11.35 17.63
C SER A 394 -8.51 -12.42 17.47
N ARG A 395 -9.65 -12.06 16.87
CA ARG A 395 -10.74 -13.01 16.59
C ARG A 395 -10.30 -14.05 15.56
N ALA A 396 -9.66 -13.64 14.47
CA ALA A 396 -9.22 -14.53 13.41
C ALA A 396 -8.21 -15.57 13.92
N LEU A 397 -7.28 -15.18 14.79
CA LEU A 397 -6.32 -16.09 15.42
C LEU A 397 -7.01 -17.11 16.34
N VAL A 398 -7.91 -16.67 17.22
CA VAL A 398 -8.62 -17.56 18.14
C VAL A 398 -9.54 -18.52 17.38
N GLN A 399 -10.35 -17.99 16.45
CA GLN A 399 -11.23 -18.81 15.63
C GLN A 399 -10.45 -19.74 14.70
N GLY A 400 -9.32 -19.29 14.17
CA GLY A 400 -8.41 -20.10 13.37
C GLY A 400 -7.85 -21.27 14.15
N ALA A 401 -7.36 -21.04 15.38
CA ALA A 401 -6.87 -22.10 16.26
C ALA A 401 -7.97 -23.11 16.63
N HIS A 402 -9.19 -22.64 16.92
CA HIS A 402 -10.34 -23.52 17.18
C HIS A 402 -10.76 -24.30 15.93
N GLY A 403 -10.75 -23.67 14.75
CA GLY A 403 -11.02 -24.32 13.47
C GLY A 403 -9.99 -25.40 13.16
N ALA A 404 -8.71 -25.09 13.35
CA ALA A 404 -7.61 -26.05 13.22
C ALA A 404 -7.79 -27.24 14.16
N ALA A 405 -8.24 -27.03 15.39
CA ALA A 405 -8.53 -28.12 16.32
C ALA A 405 -9.60 -29.09 15.81
N VAL A 406 -10.69 -28.55 15.25
CA VAL A 406 -11.78 -29.35 14.68
C VAL A 406 -11.34 -30.07 13.41
N LEU A 407 -10.48 -29.44 12.60
CA LEU A 407 -9.99 -29.99 11.34
C LEU A 407 -8.96 -31.10 11.55
N VAL A 408 -7.95 -30.85 12.40
CA VAL A 408 -6.85 -31.77 12.68
C VAL A 408 -7.33 -32.99 13.48
N LYS A 409 -8.29 -32.78 14.40
CA LYS A 409 -8.91 -33.78 15.31
C LYS A 409 -7.99 -34.50 16.28
N GLU A 410 -6.78 -34.88 15.86
CA GLU A 410 -5.84 -35.60 16.70
C GLU A 410 -4.38 -35.26 16.38
N VAL A 411 -3.55 -35.30 17.41
CA VAL A 411 -2.10 -35.12 17.32
C VAL A 411 -1.44 -36.31 17.98
N ILE A 412 -0.49 -36.91 17.28
CA ILE A 412 0.32 -38.03 17.78
C ILE A 412 1.74 -37.53 17.96
N CYS A 413 2.30 -37.77 19.14
CA CYS A 413 3.71 -37.55 19.40
C CYS A 413 4.35 -38.81 19.97
N ALA A 414 5.58 -39.07 19.57
CA ALA A 414 6.35 -40.18 20.10
C ALA A 414 6.91 -39.79 21.47
N ALA A 415 6.88 -40.73 22.41
CA ALA A 415 7.26 -40.50 23.80
C ALA A 415 7.90 -41.75 24.39
N THR A 416 8.75 -41.58 25.41
CA THR A 416 9.24 -42.69 26.22
C THR A 416 8.57 -42.62 27.60
N TRP A 417 7.92 -43.71 28.02
CA TRP A 417 7.26 -43.83 29.31
C TRP A 417 7.71 -45.11 30.00
N SER A 418 8.14 -45.03 31.26
CA SER A 418 8.64 -46.20 32.02
C SER A 418 9.68 -47.05 31.26
N ARG A 419 10.58 -46.40 30.52
CA ARG A 419 11.62 -47.01 29.65
C ARG A 419 11.09 -47.79 28.45
N GLN A 420 9.83 -47.59 28.07
CA GLN A 420 9.24 -48.18 26.86
C GLN A 420 8.93 -47.09 25.83
N GLU A 421 9.09 -47.42 24.55
CA GLU A 421 8.68 -46.55 23.46
C GLU A 421 7.16 -46.56 23.31
N THR A 422 6.59 -45.36 23.27
CA THR A 422 5.16 -45.12 23.32
C THR A 422 4.76 -44.01 22.35
N LYS A 423 3.47 -43.94 22.04
CA LYS A 423 2.85 -42.86 21.28
C LYS A 423 1.81 -42.20 22.18
N LEU A 424 1.98 -40.91 22.47
CA LEU A 424 0.96 -40.10 23.10
C LEU A 424 0.05 -39.54 22.00
N LEU A 425 -1.18 -40.04 21.99
CA LEU A 425 -2.28 -39.57 21.17
C LEU A 425 -3.09 -38.55 21.97
N ILE A 426 -3.25 -37.36 21.41
CA ILE A 426 -4.14 -36.32 21.94
C ILE A 426 -5.26 -36.16 20.93
N HIS A 427 -6.47 -36.54 21.30
CA HIS A 427 -7.64 -36.49 20.44
C HIS A 427 -8.63 -35.45 20.97
N TYR A 428 -9.12 -34.58 20.09
CA TYR A 428 -9.99 -33.44 20.39
C TYR A 428 -11.21 -33.79 21.26
N GLU A 429 -11.89 -34.91 20.96
CA GLU A 429 -13.00 -35.42 21.78
C GLU A 429 -12.58 -36.35 22.93
N ASN A 430 -11.79 -37.38 22.61
CA ASN A 430 -11.54 -38.53 23.47
C ASN A 430 -10.49 -38.30 24.56
N GLY A 431 -9.80 -37.16 24.54
CA GLY A 431 -8.76 -36.82 25.51
C GLY A 431 -7.39 -37.37 25.13
N LEU A 432 -6.66 -37.86 26.13
CA LEU A 432 -5.27 -38.30 26.00
C LEU A 432 -5.21 -39.83 26.13
N THR A 433 -4.48 -40.47 25.22
CA THR A 433 -4.25 -41.92 25.21
C THR A 433 -2.77 -42.19 25.03
N LEU A 434 -2.19 -43.00 25.92
CA LEU A 434 -0.83 -43.50 25.74
C LEU A 434 -0.86 -44.91 25.18
N LEU A 435 -0.24 -45.08 24.02
CA LEU A 435 -0.19 -46.32 23.26
C LEU A 435 1.23 -46.88 23.26
N LYS A 436 1.36 -48.20 23.25
CA LYS A 436 2.63 -48.85 22.94
C LYS A 436 2.99 -48.63 21.47
N ASP A 437 4.24 -48.26 21.21
CA ASP A 437 4.75 -48.15 19.84
C ASP A 437 5.20 -49.53 19.34
N ASP A 438 4.31 -50.28 18.68
CA ASP A 438 4.60 -51.61 18.16
C ASP A 438 3.90 -51.83 16.81
N GLU A 439 4.68 -51.99 15.73
CA GLU A 439 4.17 -52.08 14.35
C GLU A 439 3.36 -53.37 14.07
N LEU A 440 3.47 -54.38 14.94
CA LEU A 440 2.94 -55.73 14.70
C LEU A 440 1.71 -56.08 15.55
N SER A 441 1.29 -55.23 16.49
CA SER A 441 0.20 -55.53 17.42
C SER A 441 -0.89 -54.46 17.41
N GLN A 442 -2.16 -54.87 17.61
CA GLN A 442 -3.26 -53.94 17.84
C GLN A 442 -2.91 -53.03 19.01
N ASN A 443 -2.82 -51.71 18.76
CA ASN A 443 -2.54 -50.60 19.68
C ASN A 443 -2.81 -50.96 21.16
N HIS A 444 -1.79 -51.46 21.87
CA HIS A 444 -1.89 -51.72 23.30
C HIS A 444 -1.99 -50.38 24.03
N ILE A 445 -3.10 -50.14 24.71
CA ILE A 445 -3.37 -48.90 25.46
C ILE A 445 -2.83 -49.07 26.88
N PHE A 446 -1.87 -48.23 27.27
CA PHE A 446 -1.40 -48.18 28.66
C PHE A 446 -2.40 -47.48 29.57
N TRP A 447 -2.88 -46.32 29.13
CA TRP A 447 -3.91 -45.56 29.81
C TRP A 447 -4.63 -44.64 28.84
N GLN A 448 -5.85 -44.26 29.21
CA GLN A 448 -6.67 -43.30 28.49
C GLN A 448 -7.43 -42.45 29.50
N TYR A 449 -7.32 -41.14 29.36
CA TYR A 449 -7.97 -40.18 30.23
C TYR A 449 -8.67 -39.08 29.40
N PRO A 450 -9.93 -38.75 29.71
CA PRO A 450 -10.61 -37.61 29.09
C PRO A 450 -10.01 -36.28 29.61
N PHE A 451 -10.22 -35.19 28.88
CA PHE A 451 -9.68 -33.86 29.25
C PHE A 451 -10.11 -33.39 30.65
N GLU A 452 -11.32 -33.75 31.07
CA GLU A 452 -11.90 -33.35 32.35
C GLU A 452 -11.16 -33.94 33.56
N LYS A 453 -10.37 -35.01 33.36
CA LYS A 453 -9.52 -35.59 34.41
C LYS A 453 -8.15 -34.93 34.50
N LEU A 454 -7.72 -34.16 33.49
CA LEU A 454 -6.40 -33.52 33.49
C LEU A 454 -6.40 -32.34 34.48
N ARG A 455 -5.66 -32.49 35.59
CA ARG A 455 -5.60 -31.49 36.66
C ARG A 455 -4.46 -30.50 36.46
N MET A 456 -3.31 -31.00 36.03
CA MET A 456 -2.11 -30.21 35.83
C MET A 456 -1.33 -30.73 34.62
N THR A 457 -0.74 -29.78 33.90
CA THR A 457 0.28 -30.03 32.89
C THR A 457 1.51 -29.22 33.26
N ALA A 458 2.68 -29.85 33.31
CA ALA A 458 3.95 -29.17 33.53
C ALA A 458 4.98 -29.66 32.51
N ASP A 459 6.01 -28.85 32.28
CA ASP A 459 7.06 -29.18 31.32
C ASP A 459 8.39 -28.52 31.68
N ASP A 460 9.50 -29.11 31.24
CA ASP A 460 10.86 -28.62 31.51
C ASP A 460 11.38 -27.64 30.44
N GLY A 461 10.58 -27.36 29.40
CA GLY A 461 10.97 -26.56 28.25
C GLY A 461 11.97 -27.24 27.29
N HIS A 462 12.36 -28.49 27.56
CA HIS A 462 13.41 -29.20 26.83
C HIS A 462 12.94 -30.53 26.26
N ARG A 463 12.47 -31.47 27.09
CA ARG A 463 12.01 -32.80 26.64
C ARG A 463 10.92 -33.45 27.50
N LEU A 464 10.84 -33.11 28.79
CA LEU A 464 9.96 -33.78 29.74
C LEU A 464 8.60 -33.08 29.80
N LEU A 465 7.54 -33.89 29.72
CA LEU A 465 6.16 -33.49 29.91
C LEU A 465 5.58 -34.27 31.10
N TRP A 466 5.00 -33.55 32.05
CA TRP A 466 4.31 -34.12 33.20
C TRP A 466 2.81 -33.89 33.10
N LEU A 467 2.04 -34.97 33.26
CA LEU A 467 0.58 -34.97 33.21
C LEU A 467 0.01 -35.57 34.49
N ASP A 468 -0.78 -34.81 35.24
CA ASP A 468 -1.45 -35.29 36.46
C ASP A 468 -2.97 -35.44 36.23
N PHE A 469 -3.47 -36.66 36.45
CA PHE A 469 -4.90 -36.99 36.37
C PHE A 469 -5.56 -37.27 37.74
N GLY A 470 -4.84 -37.04 38.84
CA GLY A 470 -5.29 -37.26 40.21
C GLY A 470 -4.98 -38.65 40.79
N GLU A 471 -4.42 -39.56 39.99
CA GLU A 471 -3.95 -40.90 40.41
C GLU A 471 -2.41 -40.98 40.46
N GLY A 472 -1.73 -39.84 40.30
CA GLY A 472 -0.28 -39.73 40.18
C GLY A 472 0.13 -38.96 38.93
N GLU A 473 1.36 -38.46 38.94
CA GLU A 473 1.96 -37.75 37.81
C GLU A 473 2.58 -38.74 36.81
N HIS A 474 2.25 -38.60 35.54
CA HIS A 474 2.91 -39.32 34.46
C HIS A 474 4.00 -38.45 33.83
N GLU A 475 5.24 -38.87 34.00
CA GLU A 475 6.41 -38.29 33.33
C GLU A 475 6.62 -38.94 31.96
N LEU A 476 6.58 -38.14 30.90
CA LEU A 476 6.79 -38.54 29.51
C LEU A 476 8.01 -37.82 28.93
N ASP A 477 8.95 -38.57 28.35
CA ASP A 477 10.07 -37.98 27.59
C ASP A 477 9.69 -37.89 26.11
N LEU A 478 9.40 -36.68 25.62
CA LEU A 478 9.00 -36.42 24.23
C LEU A 478 10.20 -36.30 23.27
N ARG A 479 11.43 -36.42 23.78
CA ARG A 479 12.71 -36.25 23.03
C ARG A 479 12.91 -34.88 22.37
N THR A 480 11.92 -34.01 22.45
CA THR A 480 11.85 -32.69 21.84
C THR A 480 11.09 -31.75 22.76
N CYS A 481 11.21 -30.45 22.51
CA CYS A 481 10.54 -29.44 23.30
C CYS A 481 9.03 -29.78 23.47
N PRO A 482 8.52 -29.88 24.71
CA PRO A 482 7.12 -30.25 24.99
C PRO A 482 6.12 -29.11 24.74
N LYS A 483 6.59 -27.87 24.54
CA LYS A 483 5.74 -26.68 24.38
C LYS A 483 4.68 -26.76 23.26
N PRO A 484 4.97 -27.29 22.06
CA PRO A 484 3.94 -27.48 21.05
C PRO A 484 2.79 -28.35 21.56
N ILE A 485 3.10 -29.44 22.27
CA ILE A 485 2.12 -30.37 22.82
C ILE A 485 1.28 -29.71 23.92
N VAL A 486 1.93 -28.97 24.82
CA VAL A 486 1.22 -28.18 25.83
C VAL A 486 0.27 -27.18 25.18
N PHE A 487 0.69 -26.49 24.12
CA PHE A 487 -0.16 -25.53 23.43
C PHE A 487 -1.33 -26.21 22.70
N VAL A 488 -1.11 -27.36 22.06
CA VAL A 488 -2.17 -28.19 21.46
C VAL A 488 -3.22 -28.57 22.50
N LEU A 489 -2.80 -29.02 23.70
CA LEU A 489 -3.73 -29.37 24.80
C LEU A 489 -4.61 -28.19 25.18
N HIS A 490 -4.02 -27.00 25.33
CA HIS A 490 -4.78 -25.79 25.64
C HIS A 490 -5.73 -25.39 24.51
N THR A 491 -5.31 -25.51 23.24
CA THR A 491 -6.15 -25.19 22.08
C THR A 491 -7.34 -26.13 21.98
N PHE A 492 -7.13 -27.45 22.13
CA PHE A 492 -8.21 -28.44 22.14
C PHE A 492 -9.19 -28.18 23.29
N LEU A 493 -8.69 -27.94 24.51
CA LEU A 493 -9.54 -27.64 25.65
C LEU A 493 -10.35 -26.34 25.45
N SER A 494 -9.70 -25.27 24.98
CA SER A 494 -10.35 -23.98 24.71
C SER A 494 -11.43 -24.11 23.63
N ALA A 495 -11.15 -24.82 22.54
CA ALA A 495 -12.11 -25.05 21.47
C ALA A 495 -13.31 -25.91 21.94
N LYS A 496 -13.05 -26.95 22.76
CA LYS A 496 -14.10 -27.80 23.34
C LYS A 496 -15.02 -26.99 24.25
N VAL A 497 -14.45 -26.16 25.14
CA VAL A 497 -15.21 -25.26 26.04
C VAL A 497 -16.04 -24.24 25.25
N SER A 498 -15.45 -23.60 24.24
CA SER A 498 -16.15 -22.64 23.38
C SER A 498 -17.33 -23.27 22.65
N ARG A 499 -17.17 -24.51 22.14
CA ARG A 499 -18.24 -25.23 21.45
C ARG A 499 -19.40 -25.61 22.38
N LEU A 500 -19.10 -25.95 23.63
CA LEU A 500 -20.11 -26.30 24.63
C LEU A 500 -20.86 -25.08 25.17
N GLY A 501 -20.51 -23.86 24.74
CA GLY A 501 -21.15 -22.62 25.20
C GLY A 501 -20.86 -22.31 26.67
N LEU A 502 -19.79 -22.89 27.23
CA LEU A 502 -19.42 -22.76 28.65
C LEU A 502 -18.63 -21.47 28.95
N LEU A 503 -18.52 -20.57 27.96
CA LEU A 503 -17.98 -19.21 28.11
C LEU A 503 -19.15 -18.23 27.98
N ALA A 504 -19.57 -17.66 29.11
CA ALA A 504 -20.45 -16.50 29.20
C ALA A 504 -19.62 -15.24 29.47
#